data_AF-A0A7L4RA83-F1
#
_entry.id   AF-A0A7L4RA83-F1
#
_cell.length_a   1.000
_cell.length_b   1.000
_cell.length_c   1.000
_cell.angle_alpha   90.00
_cell.angle_beta   90.00
_cell.angle_gamma   90.00
#
_symmetry.space_group_name_H-M   'P 1'
#
loop_
_entity.id
_entity.type
_entity.pdbx_description
1 polymer ?
#
loop_
_entity_poly.entity_id
_entity_poly.type
_entity_poly.pdbx_seq_one_letter_code
_entity_poly.pdbx_strand_id
1 'polypeptide(L)'
;MEKNDIIKILALLVVVGFITELFFFGGGYKQISPTDTSSRNVTGTAVFNGTIRTYDPLLVLPLNTSQAVIDQLRLHDGVKNVRTDQDGIVVETETRDDVYPIAAFLRTQNVSSLSIANIAVTEDIVVDTATGDINATPAYGVIRVVTEPMLDMDSDVSVSIIAVVSEGFIIDYRSASIMTQQVDIPMEAAVASLNGKIYMYSIPWESRDSLGNLSAYGTVSYRRIDSIIFQSPLTVGQIMTKKQFPYITYIDASSAQVEPSFTNVTELALNFQDVQYSLPPSALVIATNQTPDIQFNSTVSYSYTLDISNSSAGYDFGATPFVLETGNEYAVGDSLSLNVSATVIGGRVISYRIV
;
A
#
# COMPACT_ATOMS: atom_id res chain seq x y z
N MET A 1 -1.20 11.39 5.84
CA MET A 1 -0.65 10.57 4.74
C MET A 1 0.72 10.13 5.18
N GLU A 2 0.88 8.86 5.52
CA GLU A 2 2.19 8.35 5.94
C GLU A 2 3.15 8.36 4.77
N LYS A 3 4.46 8.49 5.02
CA LYS A 3 5.48 8.58 3.98
C LYS A 3 5.42 7.40 3.00
N ASN A 4 4.99 6.23 3.46
CA ASN A 4 4.76 5.05 2.64
C ASN A 4 3.54 5.17 1.71
N ASP A 5 2.46 5.85 2.14
CA ASP A 5 1.30 6.12 1.28
C ASP A 5 1.64 7.16 0.21
N ILE A 6 2.44 8.18 0.57
CA ILE A 6 2.93 9.16 -0.40
C ILE A 6 3.81 8.49 -1.45
N ILE A 7 4.73 7.61 -1.04
CA ILE A 7 5.62 6.89 -1.96
C ILE A 7 4.83 5.91 -2.84
N LYS A 8 3.81 5.23 -2.31
CA LYS A 8 2.94 4.35 -3.11
C LYS A 8 2.11 5.15 -4.12
N ILE A 9 1.57 6.30 -3.75
CA ILE A 9 0.82 7.20 -4.64
C ILE A 9 1.75 7.81 -5.71
N LEU A 10 2.97 8.21 -5.34
CA LEU A 10 3.95 8.74 -6.30
C LEU A 10 4.47 7.66 -7.24
N ALA A 11 4.69 6.44 -6.75
CA ALA A 11 5.06 5.29 -7.57
C ALA A 11 3.93 4.92 -8.54
N LEU A 12 2.67 4.94 -8.09
CA LEU A 12 1.51 4.73 -8.94
C LEU A 12 1.41 5.81 -10.03
N LEU A 13 1.62 7.09 -9.71
CA LEU A 13 1.58 8.18 -10.68
C LEU A 13 2.73 8.13 -11.70
N VAL A 14 3.94 7.76 -11.26
CA VAL A 14 5.10 7.59 -12.15
C VAL A 14 4.90 6.39 -13.07
N VAL A 15 4.39 5.26 -12.56
CA VAL A 15 4.10 4.06 -13.35
C VAL A 15 2.93 4.30 -14.33
N VAL A 16 1.86 4.96 -13.90
CA VAL A 16 0.73 5.33 -14.79
C VAL A 16 1.18 6.29 -15.90
N GLY A 17 2.00 7.30 -15.57
CA GLY A 17 2.56 8.23 -16.56
C GLY A 17 3.50 7.56 -17.57
N PHE A 18 4.33 6.62 -17.12
CA PHE A 18 5.28 5.90 -18.00
C PHE A 18 4.57 4.88 -18.91
N ILE A 19 3.51 4.22 -18.41
CA ILE A 19 2.76 3.23 -19.18
C ILE A 19 1.91 3.87 -20.29
N THR A 20 1.42 5.10 -20.12
CA THR A 20 0.84 5.85 -21.24
C THR A 20 1.81 6.03 -22.40
N GLU A 21 3.11 6.25 -22.16
CA GLU A 21 4.11 6.39 -23.23
C GLU A 21 4.52 5.03 -23.84
N LEU A 22 4.73 4.02 -22.99
CA LEU A 22 5.05 2.65 -23.37
C LEU A 22 4.03 2.03 -24.33
N PHE A 23 2.75 2.20 -23.98
CA PHE A 23 1.70 1.71 -24.84
C PHE A 23 1.56 2.59 -26.05
N PHE A 24 1.81 3.91 -26.03
CA PHE A 24 1.77 4.82 -27.20
C PHE A 24 2.88 4.56 -28.24
N PHE A 25 4.03 4.00 -27.85
CA PHE A 25 5.18 3.85 -28.76
C PHE A 25 5.60 2.40 -29.06
N GLY A 26 5.29 1.39 -28.22
CA GLY A 26 5.89 0.05 -28.32
C GLY A 26 5.07 -1.05 -29.01
N GLY A 27 3.78 -0.82 -29.30
CA GLY A 27 2.87 -1.90 -29.71
C GLY A 27 1.88 -1.48 -30.79
N GLY A 28 2.38 -1.08 -31.96
CA GLY A 28 1.62 -1.02 -33.21
C GLY A 28 0.19 -0.46 -33.11
N TYR A 29 0.04 0.84 -32.84
CA TYR A 29 -1.19 1.52 -33.25
C TYR A 29 -1.27 1.42 -34.76
N LYS A 30 -2.30 0.73 -35.26
CA LYS A 30 -2.95 1.28 -36.44
C LYS A 30 -3.56 2.60 -35.98
N GLN A 31 -2.80 3.67 -36.14
CA GLN A 31 -3.34 4.99 -36.34
C GLN A 31 -4.36 4.81 -37.48
N ILE A 32 -5.64 4.73 -37.13
CA ILE A 32 -6.70 4.76 -38.13
C ILE A 32 -6.60 6.18 -38.66
N SER A 33 -5.97 6.36 -39.83
CA SER A 33 -6.12 7.59 -40.60
C SER A 33 -7.62 7.78 -40.80
N PRO A 34 -8.24 8.81 -40.20
CA PRO A 34 -9.61 9.14 -40.52
C PRO A 34 -9.58 9.49 -42.00
N THR A 35 -10.32 8.73 -42.80
CA THR A 35 -10.57 9.15 -44.17
C THR A 35 -11.42 10.41 -44.06
N ASP A 36 -10.87 11.53 -44.54
CA ASP A 36 -11.50 12.85 -44.53
C ASP A 36 -13.00 12.77 -44.81
N THR A 37 -13.82 13.02 -43.79
CA THR A 37 -15.16 13.59 -43.94
C THR A 37 -15.48 14.41 -42.70
N SER A 38 -16.04 15.59 -42.95
CA SER A 38 -16.18 16.72 -42.03
C SER A 38 -17.21 16.52 -40.92
N SER A 39 -16.88 15.71 -39.89
CA SER A 39 -17.61 15.70 -38.62
C SER A 39 -16.72 16.32 -37.52
N ARG A 40 -17.27 17.29 -36.77
CA ARG A 40 -16.53 17.89 -35.65
C ARG A 40 -16.47 16.86 -34.53
N ASN A 41 -15.31 16.24 -34.35
CA ASN A 41 -15.05 15.44 -33.16
C ASN A 41 -15.21 16.33 -31.93
N VAL A 42 -16.06 15.90 -30.99
CA VAL A 42 -16.30 16.59 -29.72
C VAL A 42 -15.65 15.77 -28.60
N THR A 43 -14.95 16.43 -27.69
CA THR A 43 -14.37 15.77 -26.52
C THR A 43 -15.24 16.08 -25.31
N GLY A 44 -15.50 15.08 -24.47
CA GLY A 44 -16.30 15.20 -23.27
C GLY A 44 -15.92 14.18 -22.21
N THR A 45 -16.55 14.27 -21.06
CA THR A 45 -16.34 13.36 -19.92
C THR A 45 -17.58 12.55 -19.65
N ALA A 46 -17.42 11.29 -19.24
CA ALA A 46 -18.54 10.45 -18.87
C ALA A 46 -18.17 9.53 -17.71
N VAL A 47 -19.19 9.16 -16.95
CA VAL A 47 -19.15 8.07 -15.97
C VAL A 47 -20.24 7.07 -16.33
N PHE A 48 -19.89 5.79 -16.41
CA PHE A 48 -20.83 4.72 -16.72
C PHE A 48 -20.47 3.46 -15.95
N ASN A 49 -21.43 2.54 -15.87
CA ASN A 49 -21.20 1.21 -15.34
C ASN A 49 -20.95 0.23 -16.48
N GLY A 50 -20.00 -0.68 -16.29
CA GLY A 50 -19.73 -1.76 -17.21
C GLY A 50 -19.22 -2.98 -16.45
N THR A 51 -18.87 -4.03 -17.17
CA THR A 51 -18.44 -5.30 -16.57
C THR A 51 -17.06 -5.66 -17.12
N ILE A 52 -16.13 -6.10 -16.26
CA ILE A 52 -14.81 -6.56 -16.70
C ILE A 52 -14.98 -7.88 -17.46
N ARG A 53 -14.94 -7.85 -18.79
CA ARG A 53 -15.17 -9.07 -19.56
C ARG A 53 -13.97 -10.01 -19.55
N THR A 54 -12.78 -9.44 -19.75
CA THR A 54 -11.51 -10.16 -19.71
C THR A 54 -10.36 -9.21 -19.44
N TYR A 55 -9.24 -9.72 -18.94
CA TYR A 55 -7.95 -9.03 -19.03
C TYR A 55 -7.20 -9.44 -20.30
N ASP A 56 -6.34 -8.55 -20.82
CA ASP A 56 -5.33 -8.96 -21.80
C ASP A 56 -4.36 -9.94 -21.13
N PRO A 57 -3.88 -11.00 -21.82
CA PRO A 57 -3.08 -12.09 -21.23
C PRO A 57 -1.62 -11.68 -20.97
N LEU A 58 -1.44 -10.54 -20.29
CA LEU A 58 -0.18 -9.95 -19.94
C LEU A 58 -0.29 -9.13 -18.65
N LEU A 59 0.80 -9.09 -17.90
CA LEU A 59 1.03 -8.19 -16.78
C LEU A 59 2.34 -7.44 -16.99
N VAL A 60 2.36 -6.16 -16.66
CA VAL A 60 3.56 -5.32 -16.66
C VAL A 60 3.92 -5.01 -15.21
N LEU A 61 5.16 -5.32 -14.84
CA LEU A 61 5.70 -5.09 -13.50
C LEU A 61 6.79 -3.99 -13.53
N PRO A 62 7.00 -3.30 -12.40
CA PRO A 62 8.12 -2.37 -12.25
C PRO A 62 9.49 -3.03 -12.46
N LEU A 63 10.44 -2.31 -13.07
CA LEU A 63 11.82 -2.79 -13.30
C LEU A 63 12.59 -3.09 -12.01
N ASN A 64 12.20 -2.52 -10.87
CA ASN A 64 12.80 -2.79 -9.57
C ASN A 64 12.24 -4.05 -8.88
N THR A 65 11.42 -4.85 -9.57
CA THR A 65 10.95 -6.14 -9.06
C THR A 65 12.15 -7.05 -8.79
N SER A 66 12.21 -7.64 -7.59
CA SER A 66 13.35 -8.45 -7.18
C SER A 66 13.51 -9.71 -8.04
N GLN A 67 14.76 -10.14 -8.27
CA GLN A 67 15.04 -11.35 -9.05
C GLN A 67 14.39 -12.60 -8.43
N ALA A 68 14.28 -12.66 -7.10
CA ALA A 68 13.62 -13.76 -6.40
C ALA A 68 12.13 -13.89 -6.80
N VAL A 69 11.41 -12.78 -6.92
CA VAL A 69 10.00 -12.78 -7.37
C VAL A 69 9.90 -13.15 -8.85
N ILE A 70 10.83 -12.66 -9.69
CA ILE A 70 10.88 -13.03 -11.12
C ILE A 70 11.09 -14.53 -11.30
N ASP A 71 11.98 -15.13 -10.50
CA ASP A 71 12.26 -16.57 -10.57
C ASP A 71 11.06 -17.39 -10.07
N GLN A 72 10.34 -16.91 -9.05
CA GLN A 72 9.07 -17.52 -8.62
C GLN A 72 8.00 -17.44 -9.71
N LEU A 73 7.86 -16.31 -10.40
CA LEU A 73 6.90 -16.13 -11.49
C LEU A 73 7.15 -17.11 -12.65
N ARG A 74 8.41 -17.35 -13.02
CA ARG A 74 8.76 -18.31 -14.08
C ARG A 74 8.33 -19.75 -13.78
N LEU A 75 8.10 -20.05 -12.50
CA LEU A 75 7.68 -21.35 -12.01
C LEU A 75 6.19 -21.38 -11.63
N HIS A 76 5.49 -20.25 -11.72
CA HIS A 76 4.10 -20.13 -11.31
C HIS A 76 3.16 -20.69 -12.39
N ASP A 77 2.20 -21.52 -12.00
CA ASP A 77 1.18 -22.04 -12.91
C ASP A 77 0.41 -20.89 -13.56
N GLY A 78 0.17 -20.98 -14.88
CA GLY A 78 -0.49 -19.92 -15.65
C GLY A 78 0.45 -18.85 -16.21
N VAL A 79 1.75 -18.86 -15.88
CA VAL A 79 2.76 -18.01 -16.51
C VAL A 79 3.36 -18.72 -17.72
N LYS A 80 3.24 -18.10 -18.89
CA LYS A 80 3.81 -18.59 -20.15
C LYS A 80 5.25 -18.14 -20.36
N ASN A 81 5.52 -16.87 -20.07
CA ASN A 81 6.85 -16.28 -20.27
C ASN A 81 7.05 -15.05 -19.38
N VAL A 82 8.30 -14.78 -19.01
CA VAL A 82 8.69 -13.55 -18.30
C VAL A 82 9.90 -12.95 -18.99
N ARG A 83 9.73 -11.75 -19.56
CA ARG A 83 10.80 -10.98 -20.22
C ARG A 83 10.99 -9.63 -19.56
N THR A 84 12.21 -9.12 -19.65
CA THR A 84 12.54 -7.76 -19.21
C THR A 84 12.72 -6.90 -20.46
N ASP A 85 11.88 -5.88 -20.57
CA ASP A 85 11.98 -4.86 -21.61
C ASP A 85 12.55 -3.56 -20.99
N GLN A 86 12.77 -2.50 -21.79
CA GLN A 86 13.38 -1.23 -21.31
C GLN A 86 12.55 -0.49 -20.25
N ASP A 87 11.35 -0.98 -20.03
CA ASP A 87 10.18 -0.21 -19.68
C ASP A 87 9.38 -0.90 -18.56
N GLY A 88 9.72 -2.16 -18.29
CA GLY A 88 9.04 -3.01 -17.32
C GLY A 88 9.42 -4.47 -17.53
N ILE A 89 9.00 -5.29 -16.60
CA ILE A 89 9.04 -6.74 -16.76
C ILE A 89 7.67 -7.17 -17.26
N VAL A 90 7.63 -7.81 -18.43
CA VAL A 90 6.40 -8.32 -19.03
C VAL A 90 6.25 -9.79 -18.69
N VAL A 91 5.16 -10.11 -18.03
CA VAL A 91 4.72 -11.48 -17.73
C VAL A 91 3.59 -11.82 -18.70
N GLU A 92 3.83 -12.74 -19.63
CA GLU A 92 2.79 -13.29 -20.49
C GLU A 92 2.12 -14.45 -19.77
N THR A 93 0.79 -14.47 -19.77
CA THR A 93 0.02 -15.54 -19.14
C THR A 93 -0.41 -16.59 -20.18
N GLU A 94 -0.67 -17.82 -19.74
CA GLU A 94 -1.15 -18.89 -20.62
C GLU A 94 -2.56 -18.60 -21.15
N THR A 95 -3.43 -18.12 -20.27
CA THR A 95 -4.80 -17.71 -20.60
C THR A 95 -5.13 -16.35 -19.99
N ARG A 96 -6.28 -15.78 -20.39
CA ARG A 96 -6.80 -14.52 -19.82
C ARG A 96 -7.26 -14.70 -18.37
N ASP A 97 -7.64 -15.91 -17.99
CA ASP A 97 -8.16 -16.26 -16.66
C ASP A 97 -7.03 -16.29 -15.62
N ASP A 98 -5.78 -16.50 -16.06
CA ASP A 98 -4.60 -16.54 -15.19
C ASP A 98 -4.14 -15.15 -14.72
N VAL A 99 -4.59 -14.07 -15.39
CA VAL A 99 -4.11 -12.71 -15.13
C VAL A 99 -4.44 -12.26 -13.71
N TYR A 100 -5.68 -12.46 -13.25
CA TYR A 100 -6.10 -12.06 -11.91
C TYR A 100 -5.41 -12.88 -10.80
N PRO A 101 -5.35 -14.23 -10.86
CA PRO A 101 -4.60 -15.04 -9.90
C PRO A 101 -3.12 -14.64 -9.79
N ILE A 102 -2.45 -14.38 -10.91
CA ILE A 102 -1.03 -13.98 -10.90
C ILE A 102 -0.86 -12.58 -10.32
N ALA A 103 -1.74 -11.63 -10.64
CA ALA A 103 -1.75 -10.31 -10.01
C ALA A 103 -2.01 -10.40 -8.50
N ALA A 104 -2.88 -11.32 -8.05
CA ALA A 104 -3.10 -11.60 -6.63
C ALA A 104 -1.84 -12.15 -5.95
N PHE A 105 -1.14 -13.10 -6.58
CA PHE A 105 0.16 -13.60 -6.11
C PHE A 105 1.18 -12.46 -5.97
N LEU A 106 1.30 -11.59 -6.97
CA LEU A 106 2.25 -10.47 -6.95
C LEU A 106 1.98 -9.49 -5.81
N ARG A 107 0.71 -9.23 -5.49
CA ARG A 107 0.33 -8.42 -4.33
C ARG A 107 0.80 -9.03 -3.00
N THR A 108 0.77 -10.35 -2.86
CA THR A 108 1.34 -11.01 -1.65
C THR A 108 2.84 -10.79 -1.50
N GLN A 109 3.53 -10.53 -2.62
CA GLN A 109 4.95 -10.21 -2.67
C GLN A 109 5.22 -8.69 -2.62
N ASN A 110 4.20 -7.87 -2.36
CA ASN A 110 4.25 -6.40 -2.43
C ASN A 110 4.72 -5.85 -3.78
N VAL A 111 4.40 -6.54 -4.88
CA VAL A 111 4.69 -6.11 -6.25
C VAL A 111 3.39 -5.68 -6.92
N SER A 112 3.31 -4.42 -7.34
CA SER A 112 2.22 -3.91 -8.17
C SER A 112 2.34 -4.44 -9.59
N SER A 113 1.21 -4.70 -10.24
CA SER A 113 1.18 -5.17 -11.63
C SER A 113 0.09 -4.45 -12.40
N LEU A 114 0.26 -4.26 -13.71
CA LEU A 114 -0.74 -3.61 -14.55
C LEU A 114 -1.10 -4.48 -15.75
N SER A 115 -2.38 -4.51 -16.10
CA SER A 115 -2.90 -5.15 -17.30
C SER A 115 -3.95 -4.24 -17.94
N ILE A 116 -4.52 -4.69 -19.06
CA ILE A 116 -5.62 -4.02 -19.74
C ILE A 116 -6.91 -4.79 -19.43
N ALA A 117 -7.79 -4.17 -18.65
CA ALA A 117 -9.16 -4.64 -18.46
C ALA A 117 -10.01 -4.26 -19.68
N ASN A 118 -10.68 -5.24 -20.27
CA ASN A 118 -11.64 -5.04 -21.35
C ASN A 118 -13.02 -4.90 -20.74
N ILE A 119 -13.51 -3.68 -20.60
CA ILE A 119 -14.80 -3.36 -19.98
C ILE A 119 -15.89 -3.46 -21.04
N ALA A 120 -16.79 -4.42 -20.90
CA ALA A 120 -17.99 -4.52 -21.71
C ALA A 120 -18.99 -3.43 -21.32
N VAL A 121 -19.54 -2.76 -22.32
CA VAL A 121 -20.55 -1.71 -22.17
C VAL A 121 -21.77 -2.10 -22.98
N THR A 122 -22.91 -2.25 -22.30
CA THR A 122 -24.16 -2.73 -22.92
C THR A 122 -25.15 -1.61 -23.25
N GLU A 123 -24.88 -0.39 -22.79
CA GLU A 123 -25.78 0.75 -22.90
C GLU A 123 -25.06 1.97 -23.52
N ASP A 124 -25.83 2.93 -24.01
CA ASP A 124 -25.29 4.21 -24.45
C ASP A 124 -24.71 4.98 -23.26
N ILE A 125 -23.57 5.64 -23.49
CA ILE A 125 -22.89 6.44 -22.47
C ILE A 125 -23.30 7.90 -22.65
N VAL A 126 -23.77 8.53 -21.58
CA VAL A 126 -24.03 9.98 -21.57
C VAL A 126 -22.71 10.72 -21.40
N VAL A 127 -22.29 11.43 -22.45
CA VAL A 127 -21.05 12.20 -22.47
C VAL A 127 -21.36 13.68 -22.30
N ASP A 128 -20.89 14.26 -21.19
CA ASP A 128 -20.96 15.70 -20.92
C ASP A 128 -19.90 16.42 -21.78
N THR A 129 -20.35 17.35 -22.62
CA THR A 129 -19.51 18.15 -23.50
C THR A 129 -19.75 19.64 -23.30
N ALA A 130 -18.84 20.48 -23.78
CA ALA A 130 -19.00 21.94 -23.74
C ALA A 130 -20.27 22.45 -24.45
N THR A 131 -20.88 21.65 -25.31
CA THR A 131 -22.11 21.97 -26.05
C THR A 131 -23.37 21.33 -25.48
N GLY A 132 -23.26 20.58 -24.38
CA GLY A 132 -24.33 19.80 -23.75
C GLY A 132 -24.08 18.30 -23.79
N ASP A 133 -25.01 17.53 -23.22
CA ASP A 133 -24.91 16.07 -23.13
C ASP A 133 -25.16 15.39 -24.48
N ILE A 134 -24.35 14.38 -24.78
CA ILE A 134 -24.48 13.54 -25.97
C ILE A 134 -24.58 12.08 -25.53
N ASN A 135 -25.65 11.38 -25.91
CA ASN A 135 -25.70 9.93 -25.81
C ASN A 135 -24.82 9.32 -26.90
N ALA A 136 -23.77 8.61 -26.50
CA ALA A 136 -22.80 8.04 -27.40
C ALA A 136 -22.64 6.54 -27.21
N THR A 137 -22.70 5.78 -28.31
CA THR A 137 -22.48 4.33 -28.28
C THR A 137 -21.00 4.02 -28.49
N PRO A 138 -20.37 3.15 -27.68
CA PRO A 138 -19.02 2.65 -27.96
C PRO A 138 -18.99 1.85 -29.26
N ALA A 139 -18.14 2.25 -30.22
CA ALA A 139 -18.11 1.63 -31.55
C ALA A 139 -17.88 0.11 -31.55
N TYR A 140 -17.24 -0.43 -30.51
CA TYR A 140 -16.93 -1.85 -30.36
C TYR A 140 -17.54 -2.49 -29.11
N GLY A 141 -18.41 -1.78 -28.39
CA GLY A 141 -19.01 -2.26 -27.13
C GLY A 141 -18.01 -2.55 -25.99
N VAL A 142 -16.74 -2.18 -26.17
CA VAL A 142 -15.65 -2.44 -25.21
C VAL A 142 -14.82 -1.18 -25.02
N ILE A 143 -14.57 -0.82 -23.76
CA ILE A 143 -13.62 0.21 -23.34
C ILE A 143 -12.43 -0.49 -22.67
N ARG A 144 -11.20 -0.19 -23.12
CA ARG A 144 -9.98 -0.79 -22.57
C ARG A 144 -9.38 0.12 -21.52
N VAL A 145 -9.21 -0.39 -20.30
CA VAL A 145 -8.70 0.36 -19.15
C VAL A 145 -7.41 -0.25 -18.66
N VAL A 146 -6.33 0.53 -18.64
CA VAL A 146 -5.09 0.12 -17.98
C VAL A 146 -5.30 0.20 -16.47
N THR A 147 -5.18 -0.93 -15.78
CA THR A 147 -5.44 -1.02 -14.34
C THR A 147 -4.68 -2.20 -13.73
N GLU A 148 -4.49 -2.16 -12.42
CA GLU A 148 -4.12 -3.36 -11.69
C GLU A 148 -5.32 -4.32 -11.64
N PRO A 149 -5.14 -5.62 -11.93
CA PRO A 149 -6.21 -6.61 -11.82
C PRO A 149 -6.61 -6.84 -10.35
N MET A 150 -7.56 -6.03 -9.89
CA MET A 150 -8.08 -6.05 -8.51
C MET A 150 -9.32 -6.94 -8.36
N LEU A 151 -10.01 -7.20 -9.46
CA LEU A 151 -11.27 -7.93 -9.52
C LEU A 151 -11.14 -9.09 -10.51
N ASP A 152 -11.98 -10.11 -10.34
CA ASP A 152 -12.07 -11.21 -11.29
C ASP A 152 -12.88 -10.78 -12.52
N MET A 153 -12.87 -11.61 -13.57
CA MET A 153 -13.75 -11.44 -14.72
C MET A 153 -15.23 -11.44 -14.31
N ASP A 154 -16.04 -10.83 -15.15
CA ASP A 154 -17.47 -10.61 -14.99
C ASP A 154 -17.86 -9.77 -13.75
N SER A 155 -16.89 -9.07 -13.14
CA SER A 155 -17.14 -8.10 -12.06
C SER A 155 -17.65 -6.77 -12.60
N ASP A 156 -18.69 -6.22 -11.98
CA ASP A 156 -19.22 -4.90 -12.31
C ASP A 156 -18.29 -3.78 -11.81
N VAL A 157 -18.13 -2.73 -12.61
CA VAL A 157 -17.28 -1.59 -12.32
C VAL A 157 -17.91 -0.29 -12.79
N SER A 158 -17.62 0.80 -12.08
CA SER A 158 -17.89 2.15 -12.58
C SER A 158 -16.63 2.71 -13.22
N VAL A 159 -16.74 3.29 -14.40
CA VAL A 159 -15.61 3.78 -15.21
C VAL A 159 -15.81 5.24 -15.52
N SER A 160 -14.76 6.04 -15.30
CA SER A 160 -14.67 7.43 -15.75
C SER A 160 -13.84 7.50 -17.03
N ILE A 161 -14.35 8.17 -18.06
CA ILE A 161 -13.67 8.34 -19.35
C ILE A 161 -13.63 9.80 -19.81
N ILE A 162 -12.61 10.12 -20.60
CA ILE A 162 -12.56 11.33 -21.43
C ILE A 162 -12.72 10.89 -22.89
N ALA A 163 -13.95 10.87 -23.38
CA ALA A 163 -14.33 10.35 -24.69
C ALA A 163 -14.13 11.36 -25.82
N VAL A 164 -13.81 10.86 -27.01
CA VAL A 164 -13.91 11.58 -28.27
C VAL A 164 -15.10 11.02 -29.03
N VAL A 165 -16.12 11.85 -29.20
CA VAL A 165 -17.39 11.50 -29.82
C VAL A 165 -17.44 12.08 -31.23
N SER A 166 -17.91 11.27 -32.17
CA SER A 166 -18.22 11.69 -33.52
C SER A 166 -19.51 11.00 -33.97
N GLU A 167 -20.47 11.79 -34.45
CA GLU A 167 -21.76 11.29 -34.97
C GLU A 167 -22.54 10.37 -34.00
N GLY A 168 -22.45 10.63 -32.69
CA GLY A 168 -23.11 9.80 -31.66
C GLY A 168 -22.37 8.50 -31.33
N PHE A 169 -21.13 8.33 -31.80
CA PHE A 169 -20.27 7.20 -31.46
C PHE A 169 -19.04 7.65 -30.69
N ILE A 170 -18.64 6.87 -29.71
CA ILE A 170 -17.30 7.00 -29.11
C ILE A 170 -16.32 6.32 -30.05
N ILE A 171 -15.51 7.14 -30.73
CA ILE A 171 -14.53 6.70 -31.72
C ILE A 171 -13.13 6.55 -31.12
N ASP A 172 -12.86 7.25 -30.02
CA ASP A 172 -11.59 7.21 -29.28
C ASP A 172 -11.81 7.75 -27.85
N TYR A 173 -10.82 7.63 -26.97
CA TYR A 173 -10.81 8.25 -25.66
C TYR A 173 -9.40 8.58 -25.20
N ARG A 174 -9.23 9.75 -24.57
CA ARG A 174 -7.93 10.22 -24.07
C ARG A 174 -7.49 9.48 -22.81
N SER A 175 -8.46 9.08 -21.99
CA SER A 175 -8.20 8.33 -20.77
C SER A 175 -9.45 7.58 -20.35
N ALA A 176 -9.24 6.47 -19.66
CA ALA A 176 -10.27 5.67 -19.02
C ALA A 176 -9.70 5.12 -17.70
N SER A 177 -10.51 5.11 -16.65
CA SER A 177 -10.10 4.60 -15.33
C SER A 177 -11.27 3.98 -14.60
N ILE A 178 -11.02 2.84 -13.93
CA ILE A 178 -11.98 2.25 -13.01
C ILE A 178 -12.03 3.10 -11.75
N MET A 179 -13.22 3.52 -11.37
CA MET A 179 -13.42 4.35 -10.19
C MET A 179 -13.31 3.52 -8.92
N THR A 180 -12.69 4.13 -7.91
CA THR A 180 -12.68 3.62 -6.54
C THR A 180 -13.58 4.50 -5.68
N GLN A 181 -14.22 3.91 -4.68
CA GLN A 181 -15.04 4.63 -3.72
C GLN A 181 -14.50 4.40 -2.33
N GLN A 182 -14.34 5.48 -1.57
CA GLN A 182 -14.10 5.38 -0.13
C GLN A 182 -15.45 5.36 0.58
N VAL A 183 -15.63 4.36 1.43
CA VAL A 183 -16.86 4.16 2.19
C VAL A 183 -16.51 3.83 3.64
N ASP A 184 -17.29 4.39 4.57
CA ASP A 184 -17.23 4.01 5.97
C ASP A 184 -18.36 3.04 6.25
N ILE A 185 -18.00 1.82 6.64
CA ILE A 185 -18.91 0.69 6.82
C ILE A 185 -19.00 0.41 8.32
N PRO A 186 -20.13 0.73 8.97
CA PRO A 186 -20.40 0.24 10.31
C PRO A 186 -20.65 -1.27 10.23
N MET A 187 -19.95 -2.05 11.05
CA MET A 187 -20.10 -3.50 11.10
C MET A 187 -20.07 -4.01 12.53
N GLU A 188 -20.84 -5.06 12.76
CA GLU A 188 -20.76 -5.86 13.97
C GLU A 188 -19.85 -7.05 13.69
N ALA A 189 -18.82 -7.22 14.51
CA ALA A 189 -17.86 -8.30 14.40
C ALA A 189 -17.80 -9.07 15.73
N ALA A 190 -17.62 -10.39 15.65
CA ALA A 190 -17.38 -11.20 16.84
C ALA A 190 -15.88 -11.46 17.00
N VAL A 191 -15.38 -11.43 18.24
CA VAL A 191 -14.01 -11.84 18.52
C VAL A 191 -13.89 -13.34 18.31
N ALA A 192 -13.20 -13.76 17.25
CA ALA A 192 -13.04 -15.18 16.90
C ALA A 192 -11.91 -15.83 17.71
N SER A 193 -10.76 -15.15 17.82
CA SER A 193 -9.62 -15.64 18.59
C SER A 193 -8.69 -14.52 19.02
N LEU A 194 -8.04 -14.69 20.17
CA LEU A 194 -6.88 -13.88 20.56
C LEU A 194 -5.64 -14.45 19.84
N ASN A 195 -5.01 -13.63 19.00
CA ASN A 195 -3.77 -13.98 18.31
C ASN A 195 -2.57 -13.81 19.25
N GLY A 196 -2.58 -12.79 20.10
CA GLY A 196 -1.61 -12.62 21.16
C GLY A 196 -1.65 -11.26 21.85
N LYS A 197 -0.80 -11.12 22.88
CA LYS A 197 -0.57 -9.86 23.59
C LYS A 197 0.74 -9.24 23.11
N ILE A 198 0.74 -7.93 22.90
CA ILE A 198 1.90 -7.15 22.49
C ILE A 198 2.25 -6.24 23.66
N TYR A 199 3.43 -6.44 24.22
CA TYR A 199 3.96 -5.64 25.32
C TYR A 199 4.98 -4.67 24.75
N MET A 200 4.75 -3.37 24.95
CA MET A 200 5.71 -2.33 24.60
C MET A 200 6.31 -1.73 25.86
N TYR A 201 7.64 -1.75 25.94
CA TYR A 201 8.41 -1.22 27.06
C TYR A 201 9.26 -0.03 26.60
N SER A 202 9.33 0.98 27.47
CA SER A 202 10.30 2.07 27.36
C SER A 202 11.48 1.77 28.27
N ILE A 203 12.64 1.48 27.67
CA ILE A 203 13.85 1.08 28.40
C ILE A 203 14.74 2.31 28.59
N PRO A 204 14.97 2.76 29.84
CA PRO A 204 15.88 3.87 30.11
C PRO A 204 17.27 3.62 29.53
N TRP A 205 17.94 4.68 29.12
CA TRP A 205 19.23 4.61 28.43
C TRP A 205 20.26 3.84 29.26
N GLU A 206 20.29 4.05 30.57
CA GLU A 206 21.15 3.38 31.54
C GLU A 206 20.92 1.86 31.65
N SER A 207 19.74 1.38 31.27
CA SER A 207 19.34 -0.02 31.42
C SER A 207 19.28 -0.78 30.10
N ARG A 208 19.70 -0.16 29.00
CA ARG A 208 19.58 -0.71 27.64
C ARG A 208 20.31 -2.04 27.41
N ASP A 209 21.29 -2.35 28.25
CA ASP A 209 22.07 -3.60 28.21
C ASP A 209 21.62 -4.61 29.28
N SER A 210 20.64 -4.25 30.12
CA SER A 210 20.20 -5.04 31.28
C SER A 210 18.97 -5.92 31.00
N LEU A 211 18.63 -6.13 29.73
CA LEU A 211 17.41 -6.85 29.33
C LEU A 211 17.49 -8.37 29.46
N GLY A 212 18.67 -8.92 29.70
CA GLY A 212 18.89 -10.36 29.84
C GLY A 212 18.56 -11.15 28.56
N ASN A 213 18.21 -12.43 28.73
CA ASN A 213 17.83 -13.28 27.61
C ASN A 213 16.31 -13.21 27.35
N LEU A 214 15.93 -12.60 26.23
CA LEU A 214 14.52 -12.42 25.84
C LEU A 214 13.98 -13.55 24.94
N SER A 215 14.80 -14.53 24.55
CA SER A 215 14.40 -15.61 23.64
C SER A 215 13.24 -16.48 24.14
N ALA A 216 12.97 -16.47 25.45
CA ALA A 216 11.85 -17.21 26.04
C ALA A 216 10.47 -16.61 25.69
N TYR A 217 10.41 -15.36 25.24
CA TYR A 217 9.15 -14.63 25.05
C TYR A 217 8.65 -14.58 23.59
N GLY A 218 9.12 -15.48 22.72
CA GLY A 218 8.65 -15.56 21.34
C GLY A 218 9.21 -14.44 20.45
N THR A 219 8.34 -13.67 19.78
CA THR A 219 8.77 -12.63 18.85
C THR A 219 9.14 -11.37 19.62
N VAL A 220 10.43 -11.06 19.62
CA VAL A 220 11.01 -9.90 20.31
C VAL A 220 11.63 -8.96 19.28
N SER A 221 11.28 -7.68 19.38
CA SER A 221 11.90 -6.60 18.60
C SER A 221 12.46 -5.56 19.56
N TYR A 222 13.78 -5.39 19.53
CA TYR A 222 14.45 -4.41 20.37
C TYR A 222 15.13 -3.35 19.51
N ARG A 223 14.66 -2.11 19.66
CA ARG A 223 15.27 -0.92 19.06
C ARG A 223 16.06 -0.18 20.11
N ARG A 224 17.36 -0.47 20.15
CA ARG A 224 18.34 0.25 20.94
C ARG A 224 18.53 1.68 20.44
N ILE A 225 18.56 2.64 21.36
CA ILE A 225 18.81 4.05 21.07
C ILE A 225 20.03 4.51 21.87
N ASP A 226 21.12 4.79 21.16
CA ASP A 226 22.38 5.28 21.72
C ASP A 226 22.61 6.78 21.44
N SER A 227 21.55 7.58 21.35
CA SER A 227 21.67 9.01 21.01
C SER A 227 21.59 9.92 22.23
N ILE A 228 22.27 11.06 22.15
CA ILE A 228 22.09 12.23 23.00
C ILE A 228 21.36 13.30 22.20
N ILE A 229 20.32 13.89 22.76
CA ILE A 229 19.62 15.03 22.18
C ILE A 229 19.88 16.26 23.05
N PHE A 230 20.52 17.28 22.49
CA PHE A 230 20.78 18.54 23.20
C PHE A 230 19.52 19.40 23.18
N GLN A 231 19.14 19.96 24.33
CA GLN A 231 17.95 20.83 24.43
C GLN A 231 18.17 22.19 23.75
N SER A 232 19.43 22.55 23.49
CA SER A 232 19.81 23.73 22.72
C SER A 232 21.01 23.37 21.84
N PRO A 233 21.09 23.90 20.60
CA PRO A 233 22.20 23.62 19.71
C PRO A 233 23.54 24.00 20.34
N LEU A 234 24.52 23.11 20.26
CA LEU A 234 25.86 23.35 20.76
C LEU A 234 26.60 24.38 19.90
N THR A 235 27.40 25.21 20.54
CA THR A 235 28.35 26.10 19.85
C THR A 235 29.50 25.30 19.24
N VAL A 236 30.19 25.87 18.24
CA VAL A 236 31.37 25.23 17.62
C VAL A 236 32.44 24.89 18.66
N GLY A 237 32.67 25.78 19.63
CA GLY A 237 33.64 25.53 20.71
C GLY A 237 33.26 24.32 21.56
N GLN A 238 31.99 24.22 21.96
CA GLN A 238 31.48 23.05 22.70
C GLN A 238 31.62 21.77 21.89
N ILE A 239 31.21 21.77 20.61
CA ILE A 239 31.35 20.59 19.74
C ILE A 239 32.82 20.13 19.69
N MET A 240 33.77 21.05 19.53
CA MET A 240 35.20 20.71 19.47
C MET A 240 35.73 20.12 20.78
N THR A 241 35.28 20.61 21.93
CA THR A 241 35.64 20.03 23.25
C THR A 241 35.06 18.64 23.41
N LYS A 242 33.76 18.46 23.11
CA LYS A 242 33.07 17.19 23.32
C LYS A 242 33.49 16.10 22.33
N LYS A 243 33.93 16.46 21.12
CA LYS A 243 34.54 15.55 20.14
C LYS A 243 35.80 14.85 20.65
N GLN A 244 36.40 15.33 21.74
CA GLN A 244 37.56 14.69 22.36
C GLN A 244 37.17 13.43 23.15
N PHE A 245 35.88 13.24 23.47
CA PHE A 245 35.41 12.04 24.14
C PHE A 245 35.33 10.86 23.15
N PRO A 246 36.09 9.78 23.37
CA PRO A 246 36.26 8.71 22.39
C PRO A 246 34.99 7.89 22.14
N TYR A 247 34.00 7.99 23.02
CA TYR A 247 32.72 7.30 22.92
C TYR A 247 31.62 8.15 22.27
N ILE A 248 31.93 9.37 21.79
CA ILE A 248 30.96 10.28 21.20
C ILE A 248 31.26 10.52 19.72
N THR A 249 30.27 10.25 18.89
CA THR A 249 30.25 10.63 17.47
C THR A 249 29.20 11.73 17.26
N TYR A 250 29.64 12.93 16.91
CA TYR A 250 28.74 14.04 16.64
C TYR A 250 28.02 13.88 15.30
N ILE A 251 26.69 14.01 15.31
CA ILE A 251 25.87 14.00 14.10
C ILE A 251 25.67 15.44 13.63
N ASP A 252 25.14 16.30 14.50
CA ASP A 252 24.91 17.72 14.24
C ASP A 252 24.98 18.56 15.53
N ALA A 253 24.63 19.84 15.45
CA ALA A 253 24.65 20.73 16.61
C ALA A 253 23.61 20.36 17.69
N SER A 254 22.59 19.56 17.36
CA SER A 254 21.47 19.21 18.25
C SER A 254 21.53 17.76 18.73
N SER A 255 22.43 16.95 18.20
CA SER A 255 22.50 15.52 18.50
C SER A 255 23.89 14.91 18.39
N ALA A 256 24.10 13.88 19.19
CA ALA A 256 25.29 13.03 19.12
C ALA A 256 24.90 11.56 19.28
N GLN A 257 25.73 10.68 18.74
CA GLN A 257 25.66 9.24 18.93
C GLN A 257 26.71 8.82 19.96
N VAL A 258 26.33 7.91 20.84
CA VAL A 258 27.18 7.28 21.83
C VAL A 258 27.58 5.91 21.32
N GLU A 259 28.83 5.53 21.53
CA GLU A 259 29.31 4.18 21.22
C GLU A 259 28.49 3.12 21.97
N PRO A 260 28.02 2.06 21.29
CA PRO A 260 27.20 1.04 21.93
C PRO A 260 27.89 0.33 23.11
N SER A 261 29.22 0.28 23.15
CA SER A 261 29.95 -0.34 24.27
C SER A 261 30.01 0.55 25.53
N PHE A 262 29.67 1.84 25.42
CA PHE A 262 29.77 2.77 26.53
C PHE A 262 28.50 2.74 27.40
N THR A 263 28.66 2.43 28.69
CA THR A 263 27.54 2.24 29.64
C THR A 263 27.59 3.18 30.85
N ASN A 264 28.63 3.99 30.98
CA ASN A 264 28.88 4.81 32.17
C ASN A 264 28.12 6.14 32.14
N VAL A 265 26.87 6.12 32.60
CA VAL A 265 25.99 7.29 32.65
C VAL A 265 26.56 8.41 33.53
N THR A 266 27.27 8.07 34.61
CA THR A 266 27.86 9.07 35.51
C THR A 266 28.98 9.84 34.82
N GLU A 267 29.84 9.15 34.07
CA GLU A 267 30.87 9.79 33.25
C GLU A 267 30.26 10.63 32.13
N LEU A 268 29.18 10.15 31.50
CA LEU A 268 28.40 10.94 30.54
C LEU A 268 27.91 12.25 31.19
N ALA A 269 27.29 12.16 32.35
CA ALA A 269 26.75 13.32 33.06
C ALA A 269 27.84 14.33 33.44
N LEU A 270 29.01 13.87 33.90
CA LEU A 270 30.16 14.73 34.18
C LEU A 270 30.70 15.41 32.90
N ASN A 271 30.83 14.63 31.82
CA ASN A 271 31.36 15.10 30.55
C ASN A 271 30.42 16.08 29.83
N PHE A 272 29.13 16.08 30.16
CA PHE A 272 28.12 16.96 29.58
C PHE A 272 27.44 17.90 30.60
N GLN A 273 28.04 18.12 31.78
CA GLN A 273 27.44 18.92 32.87
C GLN A 273 27.18 20.40 32.51
N ASP A 274 27.91 20.93 31.53
CA ASP A 274 27.81 22.31 31.02
C ASP A 274 26.73 22.48 29.94
N VAL A 275 26.02 21.42 29.57
CA VAL A 275 24.97 21.46 28.55
C VAL A 275 23.72 20.71 29.02
N GLN A 276 22.55 21.18 28.60
CA GLN A 276 21.30 20.47 28.85
C GLN A 276 21.04 19.46 27.74
N TYR A 277 20.81 18.20 28.12
CA TYR A 277 20.58 17.12 27.18
C TYR A 277 19.52 16.16 27.70
N SER A 278 19.01 15.32 26.79
CA SER A 278 18.13 14.20 27.10
C SER A 278 18.67 12.93 26.44
N LEU A 279 18.36 11.81 27.07
CA LEU A 279 18.68 10.48 26.58
C LEU A 279 17.37 9.79 26.23
N PRO A 280 17.02 9.70 24.94
CA PRO A 280 15.81 9.02 24.53
C PRO A 280 15.85 7.55 24.97
N PRO A 281 14.75 7.02 25.53
CA PRO A 281 14.69 5.63 25.94
C PRO A 281 14.68 4.70 24.73
N SER A 282 15.25 3.52 24.88
CA SER A 282 15.15 2.45 23.88
C SER A 282 13.74 1.83 23.90
N ALA A 283 13.33 1.25 22.77
CA ALA A 283 12.01 0.64 22.65
C ALA A 283 12.13 -0.88 22.55
N LEU A 284 11.40 -1.60 23.40
CA LEU A 284 11.32 -3.06 23.37
C LEU A 284 9.87 -3.47 23.13
N VAL A 285 9.65 -4.31 22.12
CA VAL A 285 8.34 -4.87 21.79
C VAL A 285 8.42 -6.38 21.88
N ILE A 286 7.49 -6.99 22.61
CA ILE A 286 7.40 -8.44 22.78
C ILE A 286 5.98 -8.87 22.44
N ALA A 287 5.84 -9.72 21.42
CA ALA A 287 4.58 -10.35 21.06
C ALA A 287 4.54 -11.77 21.61
N THR A 288 3.66 -12.02 22.58
CA THR A 288 3.57 -13.28 23.33
C THR A 288 2.21 -13.47 23.98
N ASN A 289 1.90 -14.70 24.38
CA ASN A 289 0.73 -15.03 25.20
C ASN A 289 1.04 -15.07 26.70
N GLN A 290 2.31 -14.98 27.08
CA GLN A 290 2.75 -14.97 28.47
C GLN A 290 3.06 -13.55 28.91
N THR A 291 2.88 -13.22 30.18
CA THR A 291 3.31 -11.91 30.69
C THR A 291 4.82 -11.90 30.85
N PRO A 292 5.58 -11.06 30.12
CA PRO A 292 7.03 -11.03 30.27
C PRO A 292 7.41 -10.47 31.63
N ASP A 293 8.30 -11.16 32.35
CA ASP A 293 8.88 -10.68 33.60
C ASP A 293 10.05 -9.75 33.28
N ILE A 294 9.72 -8.49 33.03
CA ILE A 294 10.66 -7.43 32.70
C ILE A 294 10.41 -6.29 33.69
N GLN A 295 11.48 -5.81 34.33
CA GLN A 295 11.43 -4.78 35.37
C GLN A 295 11.24 -3.35 34.80
N PHE A 296 10.37 -3.20 33.80
CA PHE A 296 10.00 -1.92 33.22
C PHE A 296 8.49 -1.86 33.01
N ASN A 297 7.92 -0.66 33.11
CA ASN A 297 6.52 -0.47 32.81
C ASN A 297 6.25 -0.78 31.34
N SER A 298 5.19 -1.52 31.07
CA SER A 298 4.71 -1.79 29.71
C SER A 298 3.34 -1.19 29.48
N THR A 299 3.10 -0.84 28.23
CA THR A 299 1.75 -0.75 27.67
C THR A 299 1.44 -2.06 26.96
N VAL A 300 0.25 -2.60 27.22
CA VAL A 300 -0.21 -3.87 26.62
C VAL A 300 -1.25 -3.56 25.56
N SER A 301 -1.09 -4.14 24.38
CA SER A 301 -2.14 -4.25 23.38
C SER A 301 -2.43 -5.72 23.06
N TYR A 302 -3.60 -5.95 22.49
CA TYR A 302 -4.14 -7.26 22.18
C TYR A 302 -4.43 -7.33 20.69
N SER A 303 -3.98 -8.40 20.04
CA SER A 303 -4.28 -8.67 18.64
C SER A 303 -5.35 -9.76 18.56
N TYR A 304 -6.49 -9.45 17.95
CA TYR A 304 -7.61 -10.36 17.77
C TYR A 304 -7.86 -10.64 16.30
N THR A 305 -8.23 -11.87 15.97
CA THR A 305 -8.92 -12.18 14.72
C THR A 305 -10.41 -12.03 14.96
N LEU A 306 -11.08 -11.32 14.08
CA LEU A 306 -12.51 -11.05 14.11
C LEU A 306 -13.21 -11.88 13.05
N ASP A 307 -14.37 -12.42 13.42
CA ASP A 307 -15.32 -12.99 12.49
C ASP A 307 -16.33 -11.90 12.12
N ILE A 308 -16.31 -11.51 10.85
CA ILE A 308 -17.30 -10.62 10.28
C ILE A 308 -18.25 -11.45 9.44
N SER A 309 -19.55 -11.22 9.55
CA SER A 309 -20.47 -11.77 8.58
C SER A 309 -20.08 -11.23 7.19
N ASN A 310 -19.71 -12.11 6.25
CA ASN A 310 -19.13 -11.81 4.92
C ASN A 310 -19.94 -10.85 4.01
N SER A 311 -21.06 -10.31 4.48
CA SER A 311 -21.90 -9.34 3.78
C SER A 311 -22.43 -8.27 4.75
N SER A 312 -21.55 -7.50 5.39
CA SER A 312 -21.98 -6.29 6.11
C SER A 312 -22.23 -5.16 5.09
N ALA A 313 -23.44 -4.60 5.11
CA ALA A 313 -23.86 -3.47 4.27
C ALA A 313 -23.80 -3.69 2.73
N GLY A 314 -23.83 -4.95 2.28
CA GLY A 314 -23.86 -5.27 0.84
C GLY A 314 -22.49 -5.23 0.14
N TYR A 315 -21.40 -5.11 0.90
CA TYR A 315 -20.04 -5.16 0.37
C TYR A 315 -19.40 -6.53 0.57
N ASP A 316 -18.64 -7.00 -0.43
CA ASP A 316 -17.87 -8.23 -0.38
C ASP A 316 -16.43 -7.94 0.11
N PHE A 317 -16.07 -8.49 1.26
CA PHE A 317 -14.74 -8.37 1.87
C PHE A 317 -13.77 -9.51 1.49
N GLY A 318 -14.24 -10.50 0.73
CA GLY A 318 -13.47 -11.69 0.39
C GLY A 318 -13.08 -12.52 1.63
N ALA A 319 -12.03 -13.35 1.48
CA ALA A 319 -11.57 -14.27 2.52
C ALA A 319 -10.49 -13.67 3.45
N THR A 320 -10.34 -12.34 3.50
CA THR A 320 -9.27 -11.71 4.28
C THR A 320 -9.64 -11.67 5.77
N PRO A 321 -8.83 -12.25 6.68
CA PRO A 321 -9.12 -12.21 8.10
C PRO A 321 -9.06 -10.78 8.62
N PHE A 322 -10.03 -10.40 9.45
CA PHE A 322 -10.06 -9.10 10.10
C PHE A 322 -9.20 -9.16 11.36
N VAL A 323 -8.16 -8.32 11.42
CA VAL A 323 -7.30 -8.23 12.59
C VAL A 323 -7.52 -6.89 13.29
N LEU A 324 -7.81 -6.95 14.59
CA LEU A 324 -7.95 -5.79 15.45
C LEU A 324 -6.82 -5.76 16.47
N GLU A 325 -6.04 -4.67 16.48
CA GLU A 325 -5.11 -4.35 17.56
C GLU A 325 -5.69 -3.27 18.46
N THR A 326 -5.81 -3.54 19.75
CA THR A 326 -6.45 -2.62 20.71
C THR A 326 -5.80 -2.70 22.09
N GLY A 327 -5.88 -1.61 22.87
CA GLY A 327 -5.46 -1.60 24.27
C GLY A 327 -6.46 -2.27 25.23
N ASN A 328 -7.66 -2.58 24.76
CA ASN A 328 -8.72 -3.19 25.55
C ASN A 328 -8.65 -4.73 25.46
N GLU A 329 -8.92 -5.39 26.58
CA GLU A 329 -9.08 -6.85 26.61
C GLU A 329 -10.53 -7.21 26.29
N TYR A 330 -10.72 -8.17 25.38
CA TYR A 330 -12.01 -8.72 24.98
C TYR A 330 -11.97 -10.25 25.08
N ALA A 331 -13.10 -10.86 25.43
CA ALA A 331 -13.26 -12.30 25.44
C ALA A 331 -13.62 -12.82 24.04
N VAL A 332 -13.25 -14.07 23.74
CA VAL A 332 -13.71 -14.76 22.52
C VAL A 332 -15.23 -14.88 22.58
N GLY A 333 -15.88 -14.47 21.49
CA GLY A 333 -17.34 -14.37 21.38
C GLY A 333 -17.91 -12.98 21.72
N ASP A 334 -17.10 -12.05 22.23
CA ASP A 334 -17.56 -10.67 22.42
C ASP A 334 -17.94 -10.04 21.08
N SER A 335 -19.07 -9.32 21.07
CA SER A 335 -19.52 -8.55 19.91
C SER A 335 -18.98 -7.14 19.97
N LEU A 336 -18.35 -6.70 18.88
CA LEU A 336 -17.73 -5.41 18.73
C LEU A 336 -18.41 -4.64 17.59
N SER A 337 -18.82 -3.41 17.89
CA SER A 337 -19.24 -2.46 16.88
C SER A 337 -18.01 -1.73 16.35
N LEU A 338 -17.73 -1.90 15.07
CA LEU A 338 -16.56 -1.36 14.40
C LEU A 338 -16.98 -0.41 13.29
N ASN A 339 -16.18 0.61 13.06
CA ASN A 339 -16.28 1.41 11.85
C ASN A 339 -15.08 1.11 10.96
N VAL A 340 -15.35 0.70 9.73
CA VAL A 340 -14.30 0.32 8.77
C VAL A 340 -14.30 1.29 7.61
N SER A 341 -13.20 2.00 7.46
CA SER A 341 -12.97 2.82 6.27
C SER A 341 -12.37 1.95 5.18
N ALA A 342 -13.11 1.74 4.10
CA ALA A 342 -12.79 0.81 3.03
C ALA A 342 -12.70 1.52 1.67
N THR A 343 -11.80 1.05 0.82
CA THR A 343 -11.80 1.37 -0.60
C THR A 343 -12.47 0.23 -1.37
N VAL A 344 -13.44 0.58 -2.21
CA VAL A 344 -14.33 -0.36 -2.90
C VAL A 344 -14.30 -0.12 -4.40
N ILE A 345 -14.37 -1.21 -5.17
CA ILE A 345 -14.65 -1.21 -6.61
C ILE A 345 -15.81 -2.18 -6.85
N GLY A 346 -16.90 -1.73 -7.47
CA GLY A 346 -17.99 -2.65 -7.87
C GLY A 346 -18.69 -3.36 -6.71
N GLY A 347 -18.72 -2.77 -5.51
CA GLY A 347 -19.23 -3.43 -4.30
C GLY A 347 -18.23 -4.38 -3.62
N ARG A 348 -17.06 -4.61 -4.20
CA ARG A 348 -15.99 -5.41 -3.58
C ARG A 348 -14.94 -4.53 -2.90
N VAL A 349 -14.63 -4.85 -1.64
CA VAL A 349 -13.62 -4.16 -0.85
C VAL A 349 -12.23 -4.61 -1.28
N ILE A 350 -11.40 -3.65 -1.69
CA ILE A 350 -10.02 -3.91 -2.15
C ILE A 350 -8.97 -3.58 -1.09
N SER A 351 -9.30 -2.69 -0.15
CA SER A 351 -8.48 -2.37 1.02
C SER A 351 -9.35 -1.79 2.12
N TYR A 352 -8.94 -1.95 3.38
CA TYR A 352 -9.69 -1.41 4.51
C TYR A 352 -8.79 -1.10 5.71
N ARG A 353 -9.34 -0.29 6.62
CA ARG A 353 -8.78 0.03 7.93
C ARG A 353 -9.92 0.12 8.95
N ILE A 354 -9.73 -0.50 10.11
CA ILE A 354 -10.58 -0.28 11.28
C ILE A 354 -10.23 1.07 11.91
N VAL A 355 -11.25 1.89 12.20
CA VAL A 355 -11.12 3.28 12.69
C VAL A 355 -11.30 3.36 14.19
#